data_AF-A0A0E3RF56-F1
#
_entry.id   AF-A0A0E3RF56-F1
#
_cell.length_a   1.000
_cell.length_b   1.000
_cell.length_c   1.000
_cell.angle_alpha   90.00
_cell.angle_beta   90.00
_cell.angle_gamma   90.00
#
_symmetry.space_group_name_H-M   'P 1'
#
loop_
_entity.id
_entity.type
_entity.pdbx_description
1 polymer ?
#
loop_
_entity_poly.entity_id
_entity_poly.type
_entity_poly.pdbx_seq_one_letter_code
_entity_poly.pdbx_strand_id
1 'polypeptide(L)' 'MSERVNAEMVKRFIPDFIERTFYTSGPQKMVDAIVSLSREVGIPEKRIKQEYFPVMINLRAKFTKRSRTYK' A
#
# COMPACT_ATOMS: atom_id res chain seq x y z
N MET A 1 -22.28 5.09 0.56
CA MET A 1 -21.48 3.85 0.62
C MET A 1 -20.11 4.18 0.07
N SER A 2 -19.05 4.13 0.89
CA SER A 2 -17.68 4.30 0.38
C SER A 2 -17.25 2.96 -0.21
N GLU A 3 -17.37 2.78 -1.51
CA GLU A 3 -16.95 1.56 -2.17
C GLU A 3 -15.41 1.47 -2.20
N ARG A 4 -14.89 0.24 -2.05
CA ARG A 4 -13.45 -0.02 -2.22
C ARG A 4 -13.11 0.08 -3.70
N VAL A 5 -11.88 0.52 -4.00
CA VAL A 5 -11.35 0.50 -5.37
C VAL A 5 -11.42 -0.93 -5.92
N ASN A 6 -11.95 -1.08 -7.13
CA ASN A 6 -12.15 -2.36 -7.81
C ASN A 6 -11.80 -2.26 -9.31
N ALA A 7 -11.87 -3.39 -10.02
CA ALA A 7 -11.46 -3.50 -11.42
C ALA A 7 -12.32 -2.68 -12.38
N GLU A 8 -13.63 -2.60 -12.11
CA GLU A 8 -14.57 -1.82 -12.92
C GLU A 8 -14.25 -0.33 -12.86
N MET A 9 -13.95 0.18 -11.66
CA MET A 9 -13.54 1.57 -11.48
C MET A 9 -12.26 1.88 -12.27
N VAL A 10 -11.25 1.01 -12.23
CA VAL A 10 -10.00 1.23 -12.98
C VAL A 10 -10.28 1.31 -14.48
N LYS A 11 -11.03 0.34 -15.03
CA LYS A 11 -11.37 0.32 -16.48
C LYS A 11 -12.23 1.50 -16.90
N ARG A 12 -13.17 1.93 -16.04
CA ARG A 12 -14.10 3.03 -16.33
C ARG A 12 -13.43 4.40 -16.28
N PHE A 13 -12.58 4.64 -15.28
CA PHE A 13 -12.02 5.96 -15.02
C PHE A 13 -10.60 6.15 -15.57
N ILE A 14 -9.89 5.06 -15.90
CA ILE A 14 -8.52 5.09 -16.41
C ILE A 14 -8.43 4.16 -17.61
N PRO A 15 -8.99 4.52 -18.79
CA PRO A 15 -9.06 3.62 -19.94
C PRO A 15 -7.68 3.21 -20.50
N ASP A 16 -6.65 4.02 -20.26
CA ASP A 16 -5.24 3.82 -20.65
C ASP A 16 -4.37 3.23 -19.52
N PHE A 17 -4.98 2.57 -18.54
CA PHE A 17 -4.28 2.06 -17.34
C PHE A 17 -3.09 1.13 -17.64
N ILE A 18 -3.09 0.39 -18.75
CA ILE A 18 -1.96 -0.48 -19.14
C ILE A 18 -0.67 0.31 -19.40
N GLU A 19 -0.80 1.55 -19.87
CA GLU A 19 0.32 2.40 -20.26
C GLU A 19 0.85 3.29 -19.14
N ARG A 20 0.16 3.33 -17.99
CA ARG A 20 0.53 4.17 -16.84
C ARG A 20 1.43 3.43 -15.85
N THR A 21 2.10 4.19 -15.00
CA THR A 21 2.77 3.67 -13.80
C THR A 21 1.87 3.90 -12.61
N PHE A 22 1.56 2.83 -11.88
CA PHE A 22 0.67 2.85 -10.72
C PHE A 22 1.50 2.88 -9.44
N TYR A 23 1.23 3.87 -8.59
CA TYR A 23 1.84 4.02 -7.29
C TYR A 23 0.81 3.70 -6.21
N THR A 24 1.19 2.90 -5.21
CA THR A 24 0.37 2.62 -4.03
C THR A 24 1.21 2.65 -2.77
N SER A 25 0.71 3.34 -1.74
CA SER A 25 1.43 3.49 -0.47
C SER A 25 0.46 3.39 0.69
N GLY A 26 0.77 2.61 1.73
CA GLY A 26 -0.15 2.46 2.85
C GLY A 26 0.15 1.31 3.80
N PRO A 27 -0.81 0.98 4.69
CA PRO A 27 -0.75 -0.24 5.50
C PRO A 27 -0.66 -1.48 4.60
N GLN A 28 0.11 -2.47 5.04
CA GLN A 28 0.43 -3.66 4.25
C GLN A 28 -0.79 -4.30 3.55
N LYS A 29 -1.86 -4.58 4.29
CA LYS A 29 -3.09 -5.18 3.74
C LYS A 29 -3.74 -4.34 2.63
N MET A 30 -3.63 -3.02 2.70
CA MET A 30 -4.18 -2.13 1.67
C MET A 30 -3.31 -2.17 0.41
N VAL A 31 -2.00 -2.03 0.58
CA VAL A 31 -1.03 -2.07 -0.52
C VAL A 31 -1.17 -3.39 -1.28
N ASP A 32 -1.18 -4.51 -0.57
CA ASP A 32 -1.28 -5.85 -1.16
C ASP A 32 -2.60 -6.04 -1.93
N ALA A 33 -3.71 -5.50 -1.43
CA ALA A 33 -5.00 -5.54 -2.12
C ALA A 33 -4.97 -4.74 -3.44
N ILE A 34 -4.38 -3.54 -3.45
CA ILE A 34 -4.27 -2.71 -4.66
C ILE A 34 -3.31 -3.31 -5.68
N VAL A 35 -2.18 -3.89 -5.24
CA VAL A 35 -1.23 -4.59 -6.11
C VAL A 35 -1.89 -5.82 -6.75
N SER A 36 -2.64 -6.60 -5.97
CA SER A 36 -3.37 -7.77 -6.48
C SER A 36 -4.41 -7.36 -7.52
N LEU A 37 -5.20 -6.34 -7.23
CA LEU A 37 -6.15 -5.76 -8.18
C LEU A 37 -5.46 -5.27 -9.47
N SER A 38 -4.33 -4.59 -9.33
CA SER A 38 -3.58 -4.05 -10.48
C SER A 38 -3.10 -5.18 -11.41
N ARG A 39 -2.65 -6.30 -10.83
CA ARG A 39 -2.27 -7.50 -11.58
C ARG A 39 -3.48 -8.16 -12.23
N GLU A 40 -4.60 -8.25 -11.53
CA GLU A 40 -5.86 -8.83 -12.04
C GLU A 40 -6.36 -8.11 -13.30
N VAL A 41 -6.27 -6.77 -13.33
CA VAL A 41 -6.66 -6.01 -14.52
C VAL A 41 -5.61 -6.03 -15.64
N GLY A 42 -4.42 -6.59 -15.41
CA GLY A 42 -3.38 -6.79 -16.42
C GLY A 42 -2.27 -5.73 -16.45
N ILE A 43 -2.12 -4.90 -15.41
CA ILE A 43 -1.02 -3.93 -15.35
C ILE A 43 0.31 -4.68 -15.23
N PRO A 44 1.30 -4.43 -16.11
CA PRO A 44 2.61 -5.05 -16.03
C PRO A 44 3.31 -4.76 -14.70
N GLU A 45 3.91 -5.77 -14.07
CA GLU A 45 4.57 -5.63 -12.75
C GLU A 45 5.64 -4.53 -12.71
N LYS A 46 6.40 -4.35 -13.80
CA LYS A 46 7.40 -3.27 -13.94
C LYS A 46 6.80 -1.86 -13.78
N ARG A 47 5.49 -1.71 -13.98
CA ARG A 47 4.73 -0.46 -13.87
C ARG A 47 4.01 -0.30 -12.53
N ILE A 48 4.12 -1.25 -11.60
CA ILE A 48 3.55 -1.15 -10.26
C ILE A 48 4.65 -0.75 -9.29
N LYS A 49 4.46 0.35 -8.57
CA LYS A 49 5.36 0.87 -7.55
C LYS A 49 4.63 0.87 -6.21
N GLN A 50 5.21 0.24 -5.21
CA GLN A 50 4.58 0.04 -3.90
C GLN A 50 5.48 0.50 -2.76
N GLU A 51 4.88 1.09 -1.74
CA GLU A 51 5.56 1.51 -0.51
C GLU A 51 4.72 1.13 0.72
N TYR A 52 5.35 0.53 1.71
CA TYR A 52 4.67 0.14 2.95
C TYR A 52 4.93 1.16 4.04
N PHE A 53 3.87 1.62 4.69
CA PHE A 53 4.03 2.44 5.89
C PHE A 53 4.52 1.57 7.05
N PRO A 54 5.53 2.03 7.82
CA PRO A 54 6.01 1.30 8.98
C PRO A 54 4.91 1.26 10.04
N VAL A 55 4.60 0.05 10.54
CA VAL A 55 3.67 -0.10 11.66
C VAL A 55 4.31 0.43 12.95
N MET A 56 3.57 1.24 13.70
CA MET A 56 4.04 1.87 14.93
C MET A 56 4.02 0.91 16.15
N ILE A 57 4.34 -0.38 15.95
CA ILE A 57 4.14 -1.42 16.97
C ILE A 57 5.20 -1.41 18.10
N ASN A 58 6.30 -0.66 17.97
CA ASN A 58 7.43 -0.75 18.92
C ASN A 58 7.94 0.55 19.57
N LEU A 59 7.19 1.67 19.58
CA LEU A 59 7.63 2.82 20.39
C LEU A 59 7.64 2.52 21.89
N ARG A 60 6.72 1.69 22.40
CA ARG A 60 6.66 1.37 23.84
C ARG A 60 7.90 0.60 24.33
N ALA A 61 8.50 -0.25 23.48
CA ALA A 61 9.71 -1.00 23.82
C ALA A 61 11.00 -0.17 23.73
N LYS A 62 11.02 0.88 22.90
CA LYS A 62 12.18 1.78 22.76
C LYS A 62 12.30 2.79 23.91
N PHE A 63 11.18 3.23 24.49
CA PHE A 63 11.21 4.17 25.63
C PHE A 63 11.48 3.50 26.99
N THR A 64 11.13 2.23 27.19
CA THR A 64 11.35 1.53 28.47
C THR A 64 12.80 1.08 28.71
N LYS A 65 13.61 0.94 27.66
CA LYS A 65 15.05 0.66 27.81
C LYS A 65 15.89 1.91 28.09
N ARG A 66 15.43 3.11 27.71
CA ARG A 66 16.15 4.38 27.94
C ARG A 66 16.02 4.91 29.36
N SER A 67 15.00 4.49 30.11
CA SER A 67 14.80 4.93 31.51
C SER A 67 15.54 4.08 32.55
N ARG A 68 16.16 2.96 32.15
CA ARG A 68 16.92 2.06 33.05
C ARG A 68 18.43 2.29 33.08
N THR A 69 18.95 3.20 32.26
CA THR A 69 20.38 3.57 32.25
C THR A 69 20.67 4.89 32.97
N TYR A 70 19.71 5.39 33.75
CA TYR A 70 19.86 6.55 34.64
C TYR A 70 19.27 6.20 36.02
N LYS A 71 19.90 5.23 36.70
CA LYS A 71 19.83 5.06 38.15
C LYS A 71 21.13 4.41 38.60
#